data_AF-A0A968WAV1-F1
#
_entry.id   AF-A0A968WAV1-F1
#
_cell.length_a   1.000
_cell.length_b   1.000
_cell.length_c   1.000
_cell.angle_alpha   90.00
_cell.angle_beta   90.00
_cell.angle_gamma   90.00
#
_symmetry.space_group_name_H-M   'P 1'
#
loop_
_entity.id
_entity.type
_entity.pdbx_description
1 polymer ?
#
loop_
_entity_poly.entity_id
_entity_poly.type
_entity_poly.pdbx_seq_one_letter_code
_entity_poly.pdbx_strand_id
1 'polypeptide(L)'
;MKDKDKTLATFRIEPKQWEAFKTVASDESSNASAVLNDLVAWYLAGNRINKLDDNIDTNLDAINEKIDKRIDETLDSKIDEHIDKKLDVVLKELGELREKLPA
;
A
#
# COMPACT_ATOMS: atom_id res chain seq x y z
N MET A 1 -45.82 -7.47 -15.65
CA MET A 1 -45.27 -8.52 -14.75
C MET A 1 -44.75 -7.79 -13.51
N LYS A 2 -45.22 -8.12 -12.30
CA LYS A 2 -44.61 -7.56 -11.09
C LYS A 2 -43.21 -8.19 -10.98
N ASP A 3 -42.17 -7.36 -10.91
CA ASP A 3 -40.83 -7.76 -10.48
C ASP A 3 -40.96 -8.41 -9.09
N LYS A 4 -41.12 -9.73 -9.03
CA LYS A 4 -41.41 -10.47 -7.78
C LYS A 4 -40.19 -10.61 -6.87
N ASP A 5 -39.01 -10.22 -7.36
CA ASP A 5 -37.72 -10.47 -6.68
C ASP A 5 -37.06 -9.19 -6.15
N LYS A 6 -37.72 -8.02 -6.27
CA LYS A 6 -37.17 -6.74 -5.82
C LYS A 6 -37.99 -6.15 -4.70
N THR A 7 -37.32 -5.69 -3.65
CA THR A 7 -37.92 -5.00 -2.50
C THR A 7 -37.78 -3.50 -2.69
N LEU A 8 -38.88 -2.75 -2.54
CA LEU A 8 -38.83 -1.30 -2.51
C LEU A 8 -38.37 -0.84 -1.11
N ALA A 9 -37.20 -0.24 -1.04
CA ALA A 9 -36.68 0.39 0.17
C ALA A 9 -37.02 1.89 0.16
N THR A 10 -37.46 2.41 1.30
CA THR A 10 -37.72 3.85 1.50
C THR A 10 -36.84 4.39 2.61
N PHE A 11 -36.15 5.49 2.34
CA PHE A 11 -35.33 6.21 3.31
C PHE A 11 -35.39 7.71 3.00
N ARG A 12 -34.99 8.54 3.98
CA ARG A 12 -34.99 10.01 3.83
C ARG A 12 -33.59 10.49 3.49
N ILE A 13 -33.50 11.41 2.54
CA ILE A 13 -32.28 12.10 2.13
C ILE A 13 -32.63 13.59 2.02
N GLU A 14 -31.71 14.47 2.41
CA GLU A 14 -31.91 15.90 2.23
C GLU A 14 -32.07 16.26 0.74
N PRO A 15 -33.04 17.13 0.38
CA PRO A 15 -33.34 17.43 -1.01
C PRO A 15 -32.13 17.91 -1.81
N LYS A 16 -31.31 18.81 -1.22
CA LYS A 16 -30.10 19.33 -1.87
C LYS A 16 -29.08 18.22 -2.16
N GLN A 17 -28.94 17.27 -1.24
CA GLN A 17 -28.02 16.14 -1.43
C GLN A 17 -28.54 15.17 -2.47
N TRP A 18 -29.85 14.91 -2.50
CA TRP A 18 -30.47 14.04 -3.49
C TRP A 18 -30.34 14.57 -4.92
N GLU A 19 -30.58 15.87 -5.11
CA GLU A 19 -30.41 16.48 -6.44
C GLU A 19 -28.96 16.42 -6.91
N ALA A 20 -28.00 16.74 -6.05
CA ALA A 20 -26.58 16.63 -6.38
C ALA A 20 -26.17 15.18 -6.72
N PHE A 21 -26.64 14.21 -5.93
CA PHE A 21 -26.37 12.79 -6.17
C PHE A 21 -26.92 12.32 -7.52
N LYS A 22 -28.14 12.73 -7.89
CA LYS A 22 -28.72 12.39 -9.19
C LYS A 22 -27.90 12.95 -10.34
N THR A 23 -27.43 14.20 -10.25
CA THR A 23 -26.57 14.80 -11.27
C THR A 23 -25.32 13.97 -11.50
N VAL A 24 -24.60 13.64 -10.42
CA VAL A 24 -23.37 12.84 -10.50
C VAL A 24 -23.65 11.44 -11.07
N ALA A 25 -24.69 10.76 -10.59
CA ALA A 25 -25.05 9.42 -11.06
C ALA A 25 -25.40 9.41 -12.56
N SER A 26 -26.01 10.48 -13.07
CA SER A 26 -26.34 10.62 -14.49
C SER A 26 -25.12 10.91 -15.36
N ASP A 27 -24.14 11.67 -14.86
CA ASP A 27 -22.88 11.93 -15.58
C ASP A 27 -22.07 10.65 -15.81
N GLU A 28 -22.20 9.66 -14.91
CA GLU A 28 -21.59 8.33 -15.03
C GLU A 28 -22.41 7.34 -15.87
N SER A 29 -23.36 7.83 -16.69
CA SER A 29 -24.29 7.01 -17.50
C SER A 29 -25.12 6.02 -16.67
N SER A 30 -25.32 6.31 -15.39
CA SER A 30 -26.10 5.50 -14.47
C SER A 30 -27.36 6.26 -14.01
N ASN A 31 -28.11 5.64 -13.10
CA ASN A 31 -29.20 6.30 -12.39
C ASN A 31 -29.02 6.11 -10.89
N ALA A 32 -29.61 7.02 -10.11
CA ALA A 32 -29.48 7.02 -8.66
C ALA A 32 -29.80 5.66 -8.02
N SER A 33 -30.81 4.94 -8.52
CA SER A 33 -31.19 3.62 -8.00
C SER A 33 -30.15 2.54 -8.31
N ALA A 34 -29.53 2.57 -9.50
CA ALA A 34 -28.46 1.66 -9.87
C ALA A 34 -27.22 1.87 -8.98
N VAL A 35 -26.78 3.13 -8.81
CA VAL A 35 -25.65 3.47 -7.94
C VAL A 35 -25.91 3.06 -6.48
N LEU A 36 -27.14 3.23 -5.98
CA LEU A 36 -27.51 2.78 -4.64
C LEU A 36 -27.48 1.24 -4.51
N ASN A 37 -27.91 0.51 -5.52
CA ASN A 37 -27.82 -0.96 -5.51
C ASN A 37 -26.36 -1.42 -5.55
N ASP A 38 -25.51 -0.76 -6.32
CA ASP A 38 -24.08 -1.05 -6.38
C ASP A 38 -23.41 -0.76 -5.04
N LEU A 39 -23.78 0.33 -4.37
CA LEU A 39 -23.32 0.63 -3.01
C LEU A 39 -23.71 -0.48 -2.02
N VAL A 40 -24.95 -0.98 -2.10
CA VAL A 40 -25.42 -2.10 -1.27
C VAL A 40 -24.62 -3.36 -1.57
N ALA A 41 -24.40 -3.70 -2.84
CA ALA A 41 -23.60 -4.86 -3.24
C ALA A 41 -22.15 -4.74 -2.76
N TRP A 42 -21.54 -3.56 -2.93
CA TRP A 42 -20.21 -3.24 -2.45
C TRP A 42 -20.09 -3.41 -0.93
N TYR A 43 -21.09 -2.95 -0.17
CA TYR A 43 -21.13 -3.16 1.27
C TYR A 43 -21.32 -4.65 1.62
N LEU A 44 -22.18 -5.39 0.92
CA LEU A 44 -22.36 -6.82 1.19
C LEU A 44 -21.11 -7.66 0.87
N ALA A 45 -20.29 -7.22 -0.09
CA ALA A 45 -19.00 -7.84 -0.41
C ALA A 45 -17.93 -7.68 0.70
N GLY A 46 -18.27 -7.05 1.83
CA GLY A 46 -17.38 -6.92 2.98
C GLY A 46 -16.55 -5.63 2.99
N ASN A 47 -16.70 -4.78 1.96
CA ASN A 47 -16.08 -3.47 1.96
C ASN A 47 -16.71 -2.59 3.04
N ARG A 48 -15.89 -2.02 3.91
CA ARG A 48 -16.31 -1.08 4.96
C ARG A 48 -15.36 0.09 4.90
N ILE A 49 -15.91 1.31 4.89
CA ILE A 49 -15.11 2.54 4.90
C ILE A 49 -14.10 2.52 6.07
N ASN A 50 -14.53 2.09 7.25
CA ASN A 50 -13.65 2.01 8.42
C ASN A 50 -12.61 0.89 8.35
N LYS A 51 -12.87 -0.21 7.63
CA LYS A 51 -11.88 -1.29 7.45
C LYS A 51 -10.86 -1.00 6.36
N LEU A 52 -11.10 0.01 5.53
CA LEU A 52 -10.14 0.42 4.52
C LEU A 52 -8.94 1.10 5.18
N ASP A 53 -9.20 1.91 6.21
CA ASP A 53 -8.16 2.56 7.03
C ASP A 53 -7.30 1.52 7.75
N ASP A 54 -7.93 0.59 8.49
CA ASP A 54 -7.23 -0.49 9.20
C ASP A 54 -6.37 -1.38 8.27
N ASN A 55 -6.87 -1.70 7.06
CA ASN A 55 -6.13 -2.50 6.09
C ASN A 55 -4.97 -1.73 5.44
N ILE A 56 -5.12 -0.43 5.22
CA ILE A 56 -4.04 0.40 4.67
C ILE A 56 -2.91 0.50 5.70
N ASP A 57 -3.25 0.75 6.96
CA ASP A 57 -2.27 0.89 8.05
C ASP A 57 -1.49 -0.41 8.26
N THR A 58 -2.20 -1.55 8.35
CA THR A 58 -1.58 -2.87 8.52
C THR A 58 -0.66 -3.24 7.34
N ASN A 59 -1.01 -2.85 6.12
CA ASN A 59 -0.17 -3.10 4.94
C ASN A 59 1.08 -2.20 4.90
N LEU A 60 0.96 -0.96 5.38
CA LEU A 60 2.10 -0.04 5.47
C LEU A 60 3.11 -0.53 6.51
N ASP A 61 2.64 -0.99 7.68
CA ASP A 61 3.51 -1.58 8.70
C ASP A 61 4.25 -2.82 8.18
N ALA A 62 3.54 -3.72 7.48
CA ALA A 62 4.16 -4.90 6.87
C ALA A 62 5.17 -4.57 5.76
N ILE A 63 5.01 -3.43 5.07
CA ILE A 63 5.99 -2.93 4.08
C ILE A 63 7.21 -2.36 4.80
N ASN A 64 7.03 -1.58 5.86
CA ASN A 64 8.13 -1.04 6.66
C ASN A 64 8.99 -2.16 7.23
N GLU A 65 8.39 -3.18 7.86
CA GLU A 65 9.14 -4.33 8.40
C GLU A 65 9.96 -5.06 7.32
N LYS A 66 9.42 -5.17 6.09
CA LYS A 66 10.14 -5.81 4.97
C LYS A 66 11.28 -4.94 4.45
N ILE A 67 11.11 -3.63 4.44
CA ILE A 67 12.15 -2.69 4.03
C ILE A 67 13.28 -2.69 5.05
N ASP A 68 12.97 -2.62 6.35
CA ASP A 68 13.95 -2.63 7.43
C ASP A 68 14.79 -3.91 7.40
N LYS A 69 14.16 -5.10 7.33
CA LYS A 69 14.91 -6.36 7.21
C LYS A 69 15.81 -6.41 5.99
N ARG A 70 15.32 -5.91 4.85
CA ARG A 70 16.09 -5.94 3.60
C ARG A 70 17.26 -4.96 3.65
N ILE A 71 17.09 -3.81 4.30
CA ILE A 71 18.16 -2.85 4.54
C ILE A 71 19.20 -3.50 5.45
N ASP A 72 18.82 -3.98 6.63
CA ASP A 72 19.76 -4.60 7.58
C ASP A 72 20.55 -5.74 6.93
N GLU A 73 19.88 -6.71 6.30
CA GLU A 73 20.55 -7.87 5.73
C GLU A 73 21.43 -7.52 4.52
N THR A 74 20.99 -6.60 3.66
CA THR A 74 21.68 -6.32 2.40
C THR A 74 22.77 -5.26 2.54
N LEU A 75 22.57 -4.26 3.40
CA LEU A 75 23.56 -3.21 3.61
C LEU A 75 24.67 -3.68 4.53
N ASP A 76 24.37 -4.36 5.65
CA ASP A 76 25.42 -4.85 6.55
C ASP A 76 26.35 -5.83 5.82
N SER A 77 25.79 -6.83 5.14
CA SER A 77 26.61 -7.82 4.42
C SER A 77 27.48 -7.22 3.33
N LYS A 78 26.97 -6.23 2.58
CA LYS A 78 27.74 -5.56 1.52
C LYS A 78 28.77 -4.59 2.06
N ILE A 79 28.48 -3.92 3.17
CA ILE A 79 29.41 -3.00 3.81
C ILE A 79 30.56 -3.80 4.41
N ASP A 80 30.27 -4.89 5.14
CA ASP A 80 31.27 -5.77 5.72
C ASP A 80 32.18 -6.35 4.63
N GLU A 81 31.61 -6.95 3.57
CA GLU A 81 32.41 -7.54 2.49
C GLU A 81 33.29 -6.51 1.77
N HIS A 82 32.80 -5.27 1.61
CA HIS A 82 33.56 -4.20 0.98
C HIS A 82 34.67 -3.65 1.88
N ILE A 83 34.42 -3.56 3.19
CA ILE A 83 35.42 -3.16 4.19
C ILE A 83 36.52 -4.21 4.29
N ASP A 84 36.16 -5.49 4.39
CA ASP A 84 37.12 -6.60 4.47
C ASP A 84 38.04 -6.63 3.26
N LYS A 85 37.50 -6.54 2.04
CA LYS A 85 38.31 -6.49 0.81
C LYS A 85 39.27 -5.29 0.78
N LYS A 86 38.82 -4.13 1.27
CA LYS A 86 39.68 -2.95 1.34
C LYS A 86 40.78 -3.10 2.39
N LEU A 87 40.45 -3.66 3.54
CA LEU A 87 41.42 -3.95 4.60
C LEU A 87 42.48 -4.94 4.11
N ASP A 88 42.09 -6.00 3.41
CA ASP A 88 43.02 -6.97 2.83
C ASP A 88 44.01 -6.33 1.86
N VAL A 89 43.53 -5.43 0.98
CA VAL A 89 44.39 -4.68 0.05
C VAL A 89 45.37 -3.79 0.81
N VAL A 90 44.88 -3.01 1.77
CA VAL A 90 45.72 -2.09 2.56
C VAL A 90 46.76 -2.84 3.39
N LEU A 91 46.39 -3.97 4.00
CA LEU A 91 47.30 -4.81 4.79
C LEU A 91 48.40 -5.42 3.91
N LYS A 92 48.04 -5.86 2.70
CA LYS A 92 49.01 -6.38 1.73
C LYS A 92 49.99 -5.29 1.29
N GLU A 93 49.50 -4.12 0.91
CA GLU A 93 50.33 -2.98 0.51
C GLU A 93 51.27 -2.53 1.64
N LEU A 94 50.79 -2.50 2.89
CA LEU A 94 51.61 -2.21 4.07
C LEU A 94 52.71 -3.25 4.30
N GLY A 95 52.41 -4.53 4.10
CA GLY A 95 53.40 -5.61 4.16
C GLY A 95 54.51 -5.44 3.14
N GLU A 96 54.15 -5.17 1.89
CA GLU A 96 55.12 -4.93 0.80
C GLU A 96 55.95 -3.67 1.02
N LEU A 97 55.38 -2.61 1.59
CA LEU A 97 56.11 -1.39 1.97
C LEU A 97 57.10 -1.64 3.12
N ARG A 98 56.70 -2.43 4.12
CA ARG A 98 57.56 -2.80 5.24
C ARG A 98 58.78 -3.60 4.79
N GLU A 99 58.63 -4.49 3.81
CA GLU A 99 59.75 -5.25 3.25
C GLU A 99 60.70 -4.40 2.40
N LYS A 100 60.20 -3.30 1.82
CA LYS A 100 61.00 -2.37 1.00
C LYS A 100 61.69 -1.27 1.81
N LEU A 101 61.42 -1.16 3.11
CA LEU A 101 62.12 -0.19 3.98
C LEU A 101 63.52 -0.74 4.33
N PRO A 102 64.61 -0.02 3.99
CA PRO A 102 65.92 -0.34 4.54
C PRO A 102 65.91 -0.09 6.07
N ALA A 103 66.59 -0.97 6.81
CA ALA A 103 66.71 -0.95 8.27
C ALA A 103 67.24 0.38 8.83
#